data_AF-A0AA36GZ62-F1
#
_entry.id   AF-A0AA36GZ62-F1
#
_cell.length_a   1.000
_cell.length_b   1.000
_cell.length_c   1.000
_cell.angle_alpha   90.00
_cell.angle_beta   90.00
_cell.angle_gamma   90.00
#
_symmetry.space_group_name_H-M   'P 1'
#
loop_
_entity.id
_entity.type
_entity.pdbx_description
1 polymer ?
#
loop_
_entity_poly.entity_id
_entity_poly.type
_entity_poly.pdbx_seq_one_letter_code
_entity_poly.pdbx_strand_id
1 'polypeptide(L)'
;MWSYIITTMYSLGIGFLAMEALNVWKVTRLQQINIWSNPMKRSAKIPRLSGQTLLIGVLFGGSVVVYAFAQYYKSATQWSCLGHFTKETSNLWLPVVLVNTCAALAASSFSYFSLFTMKNIPQYRQKMDRFLSEEDYVVKWSVEKCYRNAVFLFFLPWLLLASWITLAISSDWVTNNTLNILTVVISFAYSAVNIMQSLITSPSPSCLICHDDTAQRLVADARSGDDV
;
A
#
# COMPACT_ATOMS: atom_id res chain seq x y z
N MET A 1 -16.21 6.39 19.54
CA MET A 1 -14.94 5.62 19.57
C MET A 1 -14.71 4.85 18.27
N TRP A 2 -15.68 4.05 17.81
CA TRP A 2 -15.61 3.29 16.56
C TRP A 2 -15.35 4.14 15.30
N SER A 3 -15.99 5.30 15.19
CA SER A 3 -15.78 6.27 14.09
C SER A 3 -14.30 6.59 13.82
N TYR A 4 -13.56 6.87 14.88
CA TYR A 4 -12.15 7.24 14.81
C TYR A 4 -11.25 6.05 14.53
N ILE A 5 -11.56 4.88 15.08
CA ILE A 5 -10.84 3.64 14.75
C ILE A 5 -11.01 3.35 13.26
N ILE A 6 -12.24 3.38 12.74
CA ILE A 6 -12.52 3.15 11.32
C ILE A 6 -11.76 4.17 10.47
N THR A 7 -11.89 5.46 10.77
CA THR A 7 -11.25 6.55 9.99
C THR A 7 -9.73 6.44 10.01
N THR A 8 -9.13 6.09 11.14
CA THR A 8 -7.67 5.89 11.26
C THR A 8 -7.20 4.66 10.50
N MET A 9 -7.95 3.55 10.54
CA MET A 9 -7.64 2.36 9.75
C MET A 9 -7.66 2.64 8.24
N TYR A 10 -8.69 3.34 7.74
CA TYR A 10 -8.75 3.76 6.34
C TYR A 10 -7.59 4.70 5.98
N SER A 11 -7.29 5.69 6.82
CA SER A 11 -6.19 6.63 6.58
C SER A 11 -4.82 5.95 6.57
N LEU A 12 -4.59 5.00 7.49
CA LEU A 12 -3.38 4.16 7.51
C LEU A 12 -3.29 3.26 6.27
N GLY A 13 -4.41 2.69 5.82
CA GLY A 13 -4.46 1.89 4.59
C GLY A 13 -4.09 2.71 3.34
N ILE A 14 -4.62 3.93 3.21
CA ILE A 14 -4.27 4.84 2.11
C ILE A 14 -2.79 5.23 2.20
N GLY A 15 -2.30 5.55 3.40
CA GLY A 15 -0.89 5.86 3.63
C GLY A 15 0.04 4.70 3.29
N PHE A 16 -0.35 3.47 3.61
CA PHE A 16 0.40 2.26 3.26
C PHE A 16 0.53 2.11 1.75
N LEU A 17 -0.57 2.27 1.00
CA LEU A 17 -0.56 2.21 -0.46
C LEU A 17 0.31 3.32 -1.08
N ALA A 18 0.29 4.53 -0.51
CA ALA A 18 1.16 5.61 -0.96
C ALA A 18 2.65 5.29 -0.74
N MET A 19 2.99 4.67 0.38
CA MET A 19 4.35 4.23 0.66
C MET A 19 4.78 3.05 -0.20
N GLU A 20 3.86 2.15 -0.52
CA GLU A 20 4.10 1.07 -1.48
C GLU A 20 4.36 1.62 -2.89
N ALA A 21 3.63 2.65 -3.31
CA ALA A 21 3.87 3.35 -4.57
C ALA A 21 5.24 4.06 -4.60
N LEU A 22 5.65 4.68 -3.49
CA LEU A 22 6.98 5.24 -3.34
C LEU A 22 8.08 4.16 -3.43
N ASN A 23 7.85 2.99 -2.82
CA ASN A 23 8.78 1.86 -2.92
C ASN A 23 8.92 1.39 -4.37
N VAL A 24 7.80 1.22 -5.08
CA VAL A 24 7.80 0.87 -6.51
C VAL A 24 8.57 1.91 -7.31
N TRP A 25 8.33 3.21 -7.10
CA TRP A 25 9.04 4.28 -7.80
C TRP A 25 10.55 4.23 -7.61
N LYS A 26 11.03 3.97 -6.40
CA LYS A 26 12.47 3.82 -6.12
C LYS A 26 13.07 2.55 -6.73
N VAL A 27 12.32 1.44 -6.72
CA VAL A 27 12.71 0.20 -7.41
C VAL A 27 12.80 0.46 -8.92
N THR A 28 11.86 1.23 -9.48
CA THR A 28 11.86 1.61 -10.89
C THR A 28 12.96 2.60 -11.29
N ARG A 29 13.82 2.99 -10.34
CA ARG A 29 15.01 3.81 -10.63
C ARG A 29 16.30 3.08 -10.31
N LEU A 30 16.21 1.79 -9.96
CA LEU A 30 17.34 0.99 -9.47
C LEU A 30 18.03 1.63 -8.26
N GLN A 31 17.30 2.45 -7.48
CA GLN A 31 17.85 3.12 -6.29
C GLN A 31 17.81 2.18 -5.07
N GLN A 32 16.94 1.17 -5.09
CA GLN A 32 16.81 0.17 -4.04
C GLN A 32 16.19 -1.12 -4.58
N ILE A 33 16.48 -2.25 -3.94
CA ILE A 33 15.75 -3.52 -4.13
C ILE A 33 14.44 -3.44 -3.34
N ASN A 34 13.40 -4.18 -3.76
CA ASN A 34 12.10 -4.20 -3.07
C ASN A 34 12.26 -4.47 -1.56
N ILE A 35 11.93 -3.47 -0.76
CA ILE A 35 12.19 -3.48 0.68
C ILE A 35 11.28 -4.46 1.43
N TRP A 36 10.12 -4.80 0.84
CA TRP A 36 9.13 -5.65 1.48
C TRP A 36 9.44 -7.14 1.38
N SER A 37 10.36 -7.56 0.50
CA SER A 37 10.61 -8.99 0.25
C SER A 37 11.94 -9.52 0.77
N ASN A 38 12.90 -8.68 1.19
CA ASN A 38 14.24 -9.19 1.50
C ASN A 38 14.96 -8.41 2.61
N PRO A 39 15.07 -8.97 3.83
CA PRO A 39 15.81 -8.34 4.92
C PRO A 39 17.34 -8.58 4.84
N MET A 40 17.83 -9.54 4.04
CA MET A 40 19.16 -10.13 4.21
C MET A 40 20.29 -9.47 3.37
N LYS A 41 20.02 -8.96 2.16
CA LYS A 41 21.03 -8.34 1.26
C LYS A 41 21.05 -6.80 1.35
N ARG A 42 21.09 -6.23 2.55
CA ARG A 42 20.98 -4.77 2.73
C ARG A 42 22.35 -4.13 2.95
N SER A 43 22.77 -3.26 2.02
CA SER A 43 23.89 -2.35 2.25
C SER A 43 23.56 -1.42 3.42
N ALA A 44 24.46 -1.33 4.40
CA ALA A 44 24.31 -0.61 5.66
C ALA A 44 24.05 0.90 5.53
N LYS A 45 24.16 1.46 4.32
CA LYS A 45 24.06 2.91 4.04
C LYS A 45 22.66 3.40 3.65
N ILE A 46 21.69 2.51 3.41
CA ILE A 46 20.33 2.93 3.05
C ILE A 46 19.49 3.02 4.33
N PRO A 47 19.03 4.22 4.74
CA PRO A 47 18.20 4.35 5.95
C PRO A 47 16.98 3.45 5.81
N ARG A 48 16.62 2.75 6.88
CA ARG A 48 15.45 1.84 6.91
C ARG A 48 14.22 2.62 6.46
N LEU A 49 13.76 2.39 5.22
CA LEU A 49 12.51 2.96 4.76
C LEU A 49 11.36 2.55 5.67
N SER A 50 11.40 1.34 6.26
CA SER A 50 10.51 0.90 7.33
C SER A 50 10.39 1.92 8.48
N GLY A 51 11.47 2.59 8.87
CA GLY A 51 11.44 3.66 9.86
C GLY A 51 10.80 4.95 9.34
N GLN A 52 11.00 5.28 8.06
CA GLN A 52 10.33 6.43 7.41
C GLN A 52 8.83 6.18 7.18
N THR A 53 8.44 4.95 6.81
CA THR A 53 7.06 4.49 6.67
C THR A 53 6.35 4.50 8.02
N LEU A 54 7.03 4.02 9.07
CA LEU A 54 6.50 4.00 10.42
C LEU A 54 6.42 5.42 10.99
N LEU A 55 7.40 6.28 10.73
CA LEU A 55 7.37 7.69 11.12
C LEU A 55 6.22 8.44 10.43
N ILE A 56 6.05 8.28 9.11
CA ILE A 56 4.96 8.91 8.36
C ILE A 56 3.62 8.35 8.83
N GLY A 57 3.49 7.03 9.00
CA GLY A 57 2.28 6.40 9.54
C GLY A 57 1.96 6.84 10.97
N VAL A 58 2.95 7.04 11.83
CA VAL A 58 2.79 7.57 13.19
C VAL A 58 2.46 9.06 13.19
N LEU A 59 3.02 9.85 12.29
CA LEU A 59 2.71 11.28 12.18
C LEU A 59 1.32 11.51 11.56
N PHE A 60 0.96 10.80 10.50
CA PHE A 60 -0.37 10.87 9.87
C PHE A 60 -1.43 10.23 10.76
N GLY A 61 -1.23 8.99 11.20
CA GLY A 61 -2.16 8.29 12.09
C GLY A 61 -2.26 8.98 13.43
N GLY A 62 -1.14 9.41 14.01
CA GLY A 62 -1.10 10.12 15.30
C GLY A 62 -1.75 11.50 15.23
N SER A 63 -1.56 12.27 14.16
CA SER A 63 -2.24 13.57 14.02
C SER A 63 -3.76 13.41 13.88
N VAL A 64 -4.22 12.42 13.11
CA VAL A 64 -5.66 12.11 12.99
C VAL A 64 -6.23 11.64 14.34
N VAL A 65 -5.50 10.79 15.08
CA VAL A 65 -5.92 10.31 16.42
C VAL A 65 -5.97 11.44 17.44
N VAL A 66 -4.92 12.26 17.53
CA VAL A 66 -4.86 13.38 18.49
C VAL A 66 -5.96 14.41 18.19
N TYR A 67 -6.17 14.73 16.91
CA TYR A 67 -7.20 15.67 16.49
C TYR A 67 -8.61 15.13 16.72
N ALA A 68 -8.82 13.84 16.49
CA ALA A 68 -10.04 13.11 16.80
C ALA A 68 -10.38 13.09 18.29
N PHE A 69 -9.41 12.78 19.15
CA PHE A 69 -9.58 12.77 20.59
C PHE A 69 -9.92 14.17 21.14
N ALA A 70 -9.29 15.21 20.60
CA ALA A 70 -9.52 16.59 21.04
C ALA A 70 -10.93 17.12 20.74
N GLN A 71 -11.63 16.57 19.73
CA GLN A 71 -12.98 17.02 19.33
C GLN A 71 -14.08 15.97 19.56
N TYR A 72 -13.81 14.93 20.35
CA TYR A 72 -14.70 13.79 20.61
C TYR A 72 -16.15 14.18 20.92
N TYR A 73 -16.34 15.18 21.77
CA TYR A 73 -17.65 15.61 22.26
C TYR A 73 -18.53 16.27 21.18
N LYS A 74 -17.95 16.76 20.08
CA LYS A 74 -18.69 17.48 19.02
C LYS A 74 -19.22 16.58 17.90
N SER A 75 -18.75 15.33 17.83
CA SER A 75 -19.00 14.47 16.66
C SER A 75 -19.67 13.15 17.01
N ALA A 76 -19.79 12.81 18.29
CA ALA A 76 -20.48 11.60 18.74
C ALA A 76 -22.00 11.81 18.74
N THR A 77 -22.72 11.04 17.93
CA THR A 77 -24.19 10.95 17.99
C THR A 77 -24.62 9.56 18.46
N GLN A 78 -25.85 9.46 18.95
CA GLN A 78 -26.39 8.18 19.45
C GLN A 78 -26.73 7.19 18.32
N TRP A 79 -26.94 7.69 17.09
CA TRP A 79 -27.45 6.91 15.96
C TRP A 79 -26.44 6.66 14.83
N SER A 80 -25.34 7.42 14.74
CA SER A 80 -24.29 7.20 13.73
C SER A 80 -23.02 6.66 14.37
N CYS A 81 -22.54 5.52 13.86
CA CYS A 81 -21.30 4.90 14.32
C CYS A 81 -20.03 5.61 13.78
N LEU A 82 -20.17 6.41 12.72
CA LEU A 82 -19.11 7.22 12.11
C LEU A 82 -19.14 8.71 12.50
N GLY A 83 -20.21 9.16 13.15
CA GLY A 83 -20.41 10.56 13.56
C GLY A 83 -21.29 11.33 12.58
N HIS A 84 -21.57 12.59 12.93
CA HIS A 84 -22.52 13.44 12.22
C HIS A 84 -21.79 14.46 11.33
N PHE A 85 -22.19 14.54 10.06
CA PHE A 85 -21.57 15.42 9.06
C PHE A 85 -22.35 16.72 8.92
N THR A 86 -22.05 17.69 9.78
CA THR A 86 -22.66 19.02 9.76
C THR A 86 -21.64 20.11 9.45
N LYS A 87 -22.14 21.32 9.19
CA LYS A 87 -21.31 22.52 9.05
C LYS A 87 -20.39 22.72 10.27
N GLU A 88 -20.83 22.36 11.47
CA GLU A 88 -20.05 22.50 12.71
C GLU A 88 -18.88 21.51 12.80
N THR A 89 -19.02 20.31 12.24
CA THR A 89 -17.97 19.29 12.21
C THR A 89 -17.12 19.35 10.93
N SER A 90 -17.40 20.28 10.01
CA SER A 90 -16.64 20.44 8.75
C SER A 90 -15.14 20.68 8.98
N ASN A 91 -14.80 21.50 9.98
CA ASN A 91 -13.41 21.76 10.36
C ASN A 91 -12.68 20.50 10.84
N LEU A 92 -13.41 19.50 11.35
CA LEU A 92 -12.85 18.21 11.75
C LEU A 92 -12.59 17.31 10.54
N TRP A 93 -13.60 17.14 9.69
CA TRP A 93 -13.58 16.14 8.62
C TRP A 93 -12.81 16.58 7.36
N LEU A 94 -12.85 17.88 7.03
CA LEU A 94 -12.24 18.40 5.80
C LEU A 94 -10.71 18.22 5.77
N PRO A 95 -9.96 18.48 6.86
CA PRO A 95 -8.53 18.18 6.90
C PRO A 95 -8.24 16.69 6.70
N VAL A 96 -9.03 15.79 7.29
CA VAL A 96 -8.84 14.34 7.16
C VAL A 96 -9.05 13.89 5.71
N VAL A 97 -10.12 14.37 5.07
CA VAL A 97 -10.39 14.11 3.65
C VAL A 97 -9.26 14.64 2.77
N LEU A 98 -8.79 15.87 3.02
CA LEU A 98 -7.72 16.50 2.25
C LEU A 98 -6.42 15.70 2.35
N VAL A 99 -6.02 15.34 3.57
CA VAL A 99 -4.82 14.57 3.89
C VAL A 99 -4.85 13.20 3.20
N ASN A 100 -5.97 12.49 3.24
CA ASN A 100 -6.13 11.21 2.54
C ASN A 100 -6.15 11.38 1.01
N THR A 101 -6.72 12.47 0.51
CA THR A 101 -6.71 12.80 -0.93
C THR A 101 -5.29 13.09 -1.41
N CYS A 102 -4.50 13.85 -0.65
CA CYS A 102 -3.09 14.10 -0.93
C CYS A 102 -2.27 12.80 -0.96
N ALA A 103 -2.53 11.89 -0.02
CA ALA A 103 -1.88 10.58 -0.01
C ALA A 103 -2.26 9.72 -1.24
N ALA A 104 -3.54 9.70 -1.62
CA ALA A 104 -3.99 9.02 -2.84
C ALA A 104 -3.37 9.63 -4.10
N LEU A 105 -3.30 10.95 -4.20
CA LEU A 105 -2.62 11.66 -5.30
C LEU A 105 -1.12 11.34 -5.35
N ALA A 106 -0.45 11.34 -4.19
CA ALA A 106 0.96 10.94 -4.09
C ALA A 106 1.16 9.52 -4.63
N ALA A 107 0.33 8.57 -4.19
CA ALA A 107 0.35 7.19 -4.69
C ALA A 107 0.18 7.10 -6.21
N SER A 108 -0.81 7.81 -6.77
CA SER A 108 -1.05 7.85 -8.22
C SER A 108 0.10 8.49 -8.98
N SER A 109 0.68 9.58 -8.48
CA SER A 109 1.82 10.25 -9.14
C SER A 109 3.07 9.36 -9.19
N PHE A 110 3.45 8.72 -8.08
CA PHE A 110 4.58 7.79 -8.04
C PHE A 110 4.34 6.59 -8.96
N SER A 111 3.12 6.04 -8.96
CA SER A 111 2.73 4.94 -9.84
C SER A 111 2.76 5.34 -11.32
N TYR A 112 2.29 6.55 -11.66
CA TYR A 112 2.33 7.08 -13.01
C TYR A 112 3.76 7.25 -13.51
N PHE A 113 4.65 7.89 -12.74
CA PHE A 113 6.06 8.04 -13.12
C PHE A 113 6.77 6.70 -13.30
N SER A 114 6.44 5.73 -12.44
CA SER A 114 6.93 4.35 -12.54
C SER A 114 6.51 3.72 -13.87
N LEU A 115 5.20 3.74 -14.16
CA LEU A 115 4.64 3.17 -15.40
C LEU A 115 5.18 3.86 -16.65
N PHE A 116 5.30 5.19 -16.61
CA PHE A 116 5.85 5.99 -17.70
C PHE A 116 7.30 5.59 -17.99
N THR A 117 8.14 5.50 -16.96
CA THR A 117 9.55 5.12 -17.08
C THR A 117 9.70 3.73 -17.68
N MET A 118 8.92 2.76 -17.20
CA MET A 118 8.97 1.38 -17.67
C MET A 118 8.49 1.21 -19.13
N LYS A 119 7.49 1.99 -19.54
CA LYS A 119 6.86 1.84 -20.86
C LYS A 119 7.53 2.67 -21.95
N ASN A 120 7.97 3.89 -21.64
CA ASN A 120 8.37 4.87 -22.64
C ASN A 120 9.89 5.09 -22.73
N ILE A 121 10.70 4.57 -21.80
CA ILE A 121 12.15 4.80 -21.80
C ILE A 121 12.89 3.49 -22.18
N PRO A 122 13.30 3.30 -23.45
CA PRO A 122 13.95 2.06 -23.88
C PRO A 122 15.34 1.85 -23.25
N GLN A 123 16.08 2.92 -22.96
CA GLN A 123 17.38 2.84 -22.28
C GLN A 123 17.23 2.28 -20.86
N TYR A 124 16.10 2.56 -20.22
CA TYR A 124 15.79 2.02 -18.90
C TYR A 124 15.60 0.51 -18.96
N ARG A 125 14.92 -0.01 -19.99
CA ARG A 125 14.76 -1.45 -20.21
C ARG A 125 16.12 -2.15 -20.36
N GLN A 126 17.02 -1.62 -21.18
CA GLN A 126 18.36 -2.19 -21.34
C GLN A 126 19.16 -2.19 -20.03
N LYS A 127 19.10 -1.09 -19.26
CA LYS A 127 19.76 -1.01 -17.95
C LYS A 127 19.17 -2.01 -16.96
N MET A 128 17.85 -2.18 -16.98
CA MET A 128 17.14 -3.16 -16.16
C MET A 128 17.53 -4.58 -16.52
N ASP A 129 17.54 -4.94 -17.80
CA ASP A 129 17.87 -6.29 -18.25
C ASP A 129 19.30 -6.67 -17.85
N ARG A 130 20.24 -5.73 -17.95
CA ARG A 130 21.62 -5.94 -17.48
C ARG A 130 21.68 -6.12 -15.96
N PHE A 131 21.05 -5.21 -15.20
CA PHE A 131 21.00 -5.32 -13.73
C PHE A 131 20.38 -6.64 -13.29
N LEU A 132 19.27 -7.02 -13.90
CA LEU A 132 18.61 -8.30 -13.62
C LEU A 132 19.53 -9.46 -14.01
N SER A 133 20.23 -9.43 -15.16
CA SER A 133 21.08 -10.56 -15.57
C SER A 133 22.13 -10.99 -14.53
N GLU A 134 22.63 -10.04 -13.74
CA GLU A 134 23.65 -10.23 -12.70
C GLU A 134 23.06 -10.68 -11.34
N GLU A 135 21.75 -10.55 -11.15
CA GLU A 135 21.08 -10.77 -9.88
C GLU A 135 20.39 -12.14 -9.77
N ASP A 136 20.21 -12.56 -8.52
CA ASP A 136 19.52 -13.80 -8.19
C ASP A 136 18.05 -13.77 -8.63
N TYR A 137 17.52 -14.96 -8.90
CA TYR A 137 16.12 -15.16 -9.28
C TYR A 137 15.14 -14.47 -8.30
N VAL A 138 15.40 -14.53 -6.99
CA VAL A 138 14.56 -13.90 -5.97
C VAL A 138 14.47 -12.38 -6.16
N VAL A 139 15.60 -11.73 -6.47
CA VAL A 139 15.63 -10.27 -6.70
C VAL A 139 14.87 -9.92 -7.97
N LYS A 140 15.04 -10.71 -9.04
CA LYS A 140 14.30 -10.55 -10.30
C LYS A 140 12.79 -10.59 -10.07
N TRP A 141 12.33 -11.61 -9.38
CA TRP A 141 10.92 -11.80 -9.06
C TRP A 141 10.36 -10.63 -8.23
N SER A 142 11.11 -10.17 -7.23
CA SER A 142 10.68 -9.06 -6.39
C SER A 142 10.56 -7.73 -7.13
N VAL A 143 11.41 -7.49 -8.13
CA VAL A 143 11.32 -6.33 -9.02
C VAL A 143 10.11 -6.45 -9.94
N GLU A 144 9.90 -7.62 -10.55
CA GLU A 144 8.75 -7.87 -11.42
C GLU A 144 7.42 -7.73 -10.67
N LYS A 145 7.36 -8.22 -9.41
CA LYS A 145 6.21 -8.01 -8.52
C LYS A 145 5.90 -6.53 -8.33
N CYS A 146 6.91 -5.70 -8.05
CA CYS A 146 6.73 -4.26 -7.89
C CYS A 146 6.17 -3.62 -9.17
N TYR A 147 6.60 -4.07 -10.35
CA TYR A 147 6.11 -3.54 -11.62
C TYR A 147 4.66 -3.90 -11.90
N ARG A 148 4.28 -5.15 -11.65
CA ARG A 148 2.88 -5.60 -11.77
C ARG A 148 1.97 -4.86 -10.79
N ASN A 149 2.50 -4.52 -9.62
CA ASN A 149 1.77 -3.78 -8.59
C ASN A 149 1.54 -2.30 -8.91
N ALA A 150 2.39 -1.68 -9.74
CA ALA A 150 2.33 -0.25 -10.06
C ALA A 150 0.95 0.19 -10.60
N VAL A 151 0.28 -0.64 -11.39
CA VAL A 151 -1.06 -0.34 -11.93
C VAL A 151 -2.11 -0.35 -10.82
N PHE A 152 -2.05 -1.30 -9.90
CA PHE A 152 -2.99 -1.39 -8.78
C PHE A 152 -2.86 -0.19 -7.85
N LEU A 153 -1.62 0.20 -7.53
CA LEU A 153 -1.32 1.37 -6.67
C LEU A 153 -1.79 2.71 -7.23
N PHE A 154 -2.09 2.77 -8.54
CA PHE A 154 -2.70 3.95 -9.13
C PHE A 154 -4.19 4.09 -8.76
N PHE A 155 -4.95 2.98 -8.72
CA PHE A 155 -6.41 2.97 -8.55
C PHE A 155 -6.86 2.63 -7.11
N LEU A 156 -6.15 1.74 -6.43
CA LEU A 156 -6.55 1.22 -5.12
C LEU A 156 -6.72 2.31 -4.04
N PRO A 157 -5.83 3.32 -3.93
CA PRO A 157 -5.99 4.39 -2.96
C PRO A 157 -7.30 5.17 -3.14
N TRP A 158 -7.75 5.37 -4.38
CA TRP A 158 -8.99 6.06 -4.70
C TRP A 158 -10.23 5.22 -4.36
N LEU A 159 -10.19 3.92 -4.65
CA LEU A 159 -11.26 2.99 -4.24
C LEU A 159 -11.37 2.90 -2.72
N LEU A 160 -10.24 2.89 -2.00
CA LEU A 160 -10.22 2.89 -0.55
C LEU A 160 -10.74 4.22 0.03
N LEU A 161 -10.36 5.36 -0.56
CA LEU A 161 -10.90 6.67 -0.19
C LEU A 161 -12.42 6.77 -0.44
N ALA A 162 -12.87 6.31 -1.61
CA ALA A 162 -14.28 6.33 -2.00
C ALA A 162 -15.13 5.41 -1.10
N SER A 163 -14.63 4.23 -0.75
CA SER A 163 -15.31 3.32 0.19
C SER A 163 -15.44 3.95 1.59
N TRP A 164 -14.39 4.63 2.08
CA TRP A 164 -14.48 5.35 3.34
C TRP A 164 -15.51 6.50 3.32
N ILE A 165 -15.47 7.36 2.28
CA ILE A 165 -16.40 8.51 2.17
C ILE A 165 -17.84 8.01 2.06
N THR A 166 -18.09 7.00 1.23
CA THR A 166 -19.46 6.47 1.07
C THR A 166 -19.97 5.78 2.32
N LEU A 167 -19.12 5.02 3.02
CA LEU A 167 -19.45 4.45 4.33
C LEU A 167 -19.76 5.53 5.37
N ALA A 168 -18.98 6.60 5.39
CA ALA A 168 -19.19 7.74 6.28
C ALA A 168 -20.55 8.41 6.04
N ILE A 169 -20.89 8.69 4.78
CA ILE A 169 -22.16 9.32 4.40
C ILE A 169 -23.34 8.37 4.65
N SER A 170 -23.21 7.09 4.29
CA SER A 170 -24.25 6.06 4.48
C SER A 170 -24.56 5.84 5.98
N SER A 171 -23.56 5.90 6.85
CA SER A 171 -23.76 5.81 8.30
C SER A 171 -24.52 7.00 8.89
N ASP A 172 -24.47 8.16 8.25
CA ASP A 172 -25.18 9.36 8.71
C ASP A 172 -26.60 9.42 8.12
N TRP A 173 -26.75 8.96 6.88
CA TRP A 173 -28.00 8.94 6.12
C TRP A 173 -28.54 7.52 5.98
N VAL A 174 -28.68 6.81 7.11
CA VAL A 174 -29.01 5.37 7.16
C VAL A 174 -30.30 5.02 6.41
N THR A 175 -31.26 5.95 6.34
CA THR A 175 -32.55 5.76 5.66
C THR A 175 -32.45 5.83 4.13
N ASN A 176 -31.35 6.33 3.57
CA ASN A 176 -31.18 6.48 2.12
C ASN A 176 -30.64 5.19 1.48
N ASN A 177 -31.54 4.43 0.85
CA ASN A 177 -31.21 3.16 0.21
C ASN A 177 -30.16 3.30 -0.92
N THR A 178 -30.18 4.40 -1.68
CA THR A 178 -29.23 4.61 -2.78
C THR A 178 -27.79 4.74 -2.28
N LEU A 179 -27.57 5.45 -1.18
CA LEU A 179 -26.23 5.62 -0.58
C LEU A 179 -25.73 4.31 0.04
N ASN A 180 -26.63 3.53 0.64
CA ASN A 180 -26.30 2.21 1.18
C ASN A 180 -25.86 1.25 0.07
N ILE A 181 -26.60 1.18 -1.03
CA ILE A 181 -26.24 0.37 -2.21
C ILE A 181 -24.89 0.83 -2.77
N LEU A 182 -24.67 2.14 -2.93
CA LEU A 182 -23.41 2.67 -3.44
C LEU A 182 -22.21 2.26 -2.57
N THR A 183 -22.37 2.34 -1.25
CA THR A 183 -21.34 1.93 -0.28
C THR A 183 -20.97 0.45 -0.44
N VAL A 184 -21.97 -0.42 -0.61
CA VAL A 184 -21.76 -1.85 -0.84
C VAL A 184 -21.03 -2.10 -2.16
N VAL A 185 -21.45 -1.43 -3.25
CA VAL A 185 -20.84 -1.58 -4.57
C VAL A 185 -19.37 -1.15 -4.57
N ILE A 186 -19.05 0.00 -3.97
CA ILE A 186 -17.67 0.49 -3.92
C ILE A 186 -16.80 -0.39 -3.02
N SER A 187 -17.33 -0.85 -1.89
CA SER A 187 -16.61 -1.76 -0.99
C SER A 187 -16.33 -3.11 -1.65
N PHE A 188 -17.29 -3.63 -2.42
CA PHE A 188 -17.10 -4.83 -3.23
C PHE A 188 -16.05 -4.62 -4.31
N ALA A 189 -16.10 -3.49 -5.03
CA ALA A 189 -15.11 -3.16 -6.05
C ALA A 189 -13.69 -3.05 -5.47
N TYR A 190 -13.53 -2.35 -4.33
CA TYR A 190 -12.24 -2.29 -3.62
C TYR A 190 -11.73 -3.69 -3.25
N SER A 191 -12.59 -4.53 -2.68
CA SER A 191 -12.23 -5.88 -2.27
C SER A 191 -11.83 -6.75 -3.46
N ALA A 192 -12.58 -6.69 -4.57
CA ALA A 192 -12.28 -7.42 -5.79
C ALA A 192 -10.93 -7.03 -6.38
N VAL A 193 -10.63 -5.72 -6.46
CA VAL A 193 -9.34 -5.25 -6.97
C VAL A 193 -8.20 -5.62 -6.01
N ASN A 194 -8.42 -5.57 -4.69
CA ASN A 194 -7.41 -5.98 -3.71
C ASN A 194 -7.10 -7.49 -3.79
N ILE A 195 -8.12 -8.32 -4.00
CA ILE A 195 -7.95 -9.76 -4.28
C ILE A 195 -7.17 -9.95 -5.59
N MET A 196 -7.55 -9.23 -6.65
CA MET A 196 -6.87 -9.31 -7.94
C MET A 196 -5.40 -8.89 -7.84
N GLN A 197 -5.10 -7.82 -7.12
CA GLN A 197 -3.74 -7.40 -6.81
C GLN A 197 -2.99 -8.50 -6.07
N SER A 198 -3.61 -9.12 -5.07
CA SER A 198 -3.00 -10.22 -4.31
C SER A 198 -2.71 -11.43 -5.20
N LEU A 199 -3.63 -11.85 -6.05
CA LEU A 199 -3.45 -12.97 -6.99
C LEU A 199 -2.34 -12.70 -8.01
N ILE A 200 -2.27 -11.48 -8.53
CA ILE A 200 -1.27 -11.08 -9.53
C ILE A 200 0.10 -10.91 -8.87
N THR A 201 0.17 -10.38 -7.66
CA THR A 201 1.45 -10.07 -7.00
C THR A 201 1.97 -11.19 -6.10
N SER A 202 1.21 -12.28 -5.92
CA SER A 202 1.65 -13.48 -5.18
C SER A 202 2.58 -14.36 -6.01
N PRO A 203 3.56 -15.04 -5.39
CA PRO A 203 4.42 -16.00 -6.07
C PRO A 203 3.60 -17.23 -6.52
N SER A 204 3.97 -17.83 -7.67
CA SER A 204 3.40 -19.11 -8.06
C SER A 204 3.94 -20.23 -7.14
N PRO A 205 3.14 -21.24 -6.76
CA PRO A 205 3.57 -22.30 -5.86
C PRO A 205 4.74 -23.13 -6.41
N SER A 206 4.84 -23.27 -7.73
CA SER A 206 5.96 -23.94 -8.41
C SER A 206 7.31 -23.27 -8.15
N CYS A 207 7.31 -21.99 -7.83
CA CYS A 207 8.50 -21.18 -7.60
C CYS A 207 9.08 -21.34 -6.18
N LEU A 208 8.21 -21.53 -5.18
CA LEU A 208 8.63 -21.73 -3.78
C LEU A 208 9.29 -23.10 -3.57
N ILE A 209 8.74 -24.13 -4.22
CA ILE A 209 9.19 -25.52 -4.11
C ILE A 209 10.56 -25.71 -4.77
N CYS A 210 10.78 -25.14 -5.96
CA CYS A 210 12.08 -25.20 -6.62
C CYS A 210 13.21 -24.55 -5.81
N HIS A 211 12.93 -23.51 -5.02
CA HIS A 211 13.96 -22.83 -4.23
C HIS A 211 14.29 -23.55 -2.93
N ASP A 212 13.31 -24.23 -2.31
CA ASP A 212 13.55 -25.06 -1.11
C ASP A 212 14.43 -26.27 -1.47
N ASP A 213 14.14 -26.93 -2.60
CA ASP A 213 14.97 -28.03 -3.12
C ASP A 213 16.39 -27.59 -3.49
N THR A 214 16.58 -26.40 -4.05
CA THR A 214 17.91 -25.90 -4.45
C THR A 214 18.73 -25.45 -3.23
N ALA A 215 18.09 -24.81 -2.25
CA ALA A 215 18.75 -24.43 -1.00
C ALA A 215 19.11 -25.65 -0.13
N GLN A 216 18.24 -26.66 -0.08
CA GLN A 216 18.53 -27.92 0.60
C GLN A 216 19.66 -28.70 -0.07
N ARG A 217 19.73 -28.70 -1.41
CA ARG A 217 20.85 -29.31 -2.16
C ARG A 217 22.19 -28.61 -1.92
N LEU A 218 22.22 -27.27 -1.93
CA LEU A 218 23.45 -26.53 -1.63
C LEU A 218 23.94 -26.72 -0.18
N VAL A 219 23.02 -26.89 0.78
CA VAL A 219 23.36 -27.24 2.16
C VAL A 219 23.83 -28.69 2.29
N ALA A 220 23.29 -29.61 1.48
CA ALA A 220 23.75 -31.01 1.43
C ALA A 220 25.15 -31.14 0.80
N ASP A 221 25.42 -30.41 -0.28
CA ASP A 221 26.74 -30.39 -0.93
C ASP A 221 27.81 -29.70 -0.08
N ALA A 222 27.43 -28.68 0.72
CA ALA A 222 28.35 -28.06 1.68
C ALA A 222 28.71 -28.99 2.85
N ARG A 223 27.84 -29.95 3.21
CA ARG A 223 28.12 -30.94 4.26
C ARG A 223 28.93 -32.14 3.77
N SER A 224 28.90 -32.46 2.49
CA SER A 224 29.69 -33.57 1.93
C SER A 224 31.15 -33.19 1.61
N GLY A 225 31.47 -31.90 1.60
CA GLY A 225 32.82 -31.37 1.36
C GLY A 225 33.73 -31.28 2.59
N ASP A 226 33.19 -31.46 3.81
CA ASP A 226 33.94 -31.37 5.07
C ASP A 226 34.46 -32.75 5.58
N ASP A 227 34.22 -33.84 4.84
CA ASP A 227 34.62 -35.21 5.20
C ASP A 227 35.83 -35.75 4.39
N VAL A 228 36.80 -34.89 4.02
CA VAL A 228 38.09 -35.32 3.41
C VAL A 228 39.29 -34.73 4.14
#